data_AF-A0A9E1HIJ7-F1
#
_entry.id   AF-A0A9E1HIJ7-F1
#
_cell.length_a   1.000
_cell.length_b   1.000
_cell.length_c   1.000
_cell.angle_alpha   90.00
_cell.angle_beta   90.00
_cell.angle_gamma   90.00
#
_symmetry.space_group_name_H-M   'P 1'
#
loop_
_entity.id
_entity.type
_entity.pdbx_description
1 polymer ?
#
loop_
_entity_poly.entity_id
_entity_poly.type
_entity_poly.pdbx_seq_one_letter_code
_entity_poly.pdbx_strand_id
1 'polypeptide(L)'
;MKQSSGSVYMFNFIILFIIIVFAFLAGIISYNRAFKVNSRIINAIERHEGYNRYAIEEINNVLSSIGYNGADTLTCPKKNGYELKTTNAASTNKFEYCVYRRREENTAYSTYLVTSYIYMNVPLVNNLFKIPVSSRTNRIYIFSSEYK
;
A
#
# COMPACT_ATOMS: atom_id res chain seq x y z
N MET A 1 -37.65 -37.61 22.81
CA MET A 1 -37.05 -36.29 22.54
C MET A 1 -36.15 -36.41 21.31
N LYS A 2 -36.73 -36.21 20.11
CA LYS A 2 -36.05 -36.37 18.81
C LYS A 2 -36.32 -35.12 17.94
N GLN A 3 -36.10 -33.95 18.51
CA GLN A 3 -36.14 -32.68 17.80
C GLN A 3 -35.10 -31.77 18.43
N SER A 4 -33.89 -31.80 17.90
CA SER A 4 -32.87 -30.77 18.19
C SER A 4 -31.74 -30.76 17.15
N SER A 5 -31.60 -31.82 16.33
CA SER A 5 -30.54 -31.88 15.31
C SER A 5 -30.67 -30.82 14.21
N GLY A 6 -31.88 -30.39 13.83
CA GLY A 6 -32.09 -29.37 12.79
C GLY A 6 -31.71 -27.94 13.21
N SER A 7 -31.80 -27.63 14.51
CA SER A 7 -31.50 -26.30 15.02
C SER A 7 -29.99 -26.01 15.03
N VAL A 8 -29.15 -27.03 15.29
CA VAL A 8 -27.68 -26.92 15.28
C VAL A 8 -27.15 -26.54 13.89
N TYR A 9 -27.71 -27.12 12.81
CA TYR A 9 -27.30 -26.77 11.44
C TYR A 9 -27.63 -25.33 11.07
N MET A 10 -28.78 -24.83 11.52
CA MET A 10 -29.17 -23.43 11.29
C MET A 10 -28.22 -22.46 12.02
N PHE A 11 -27.86 -22.74 13.28
CA PHE A 11 -26.89 -21.93 14.01
C PHE A 11 -25.49 -21.97 13.38
N ASN A 12 -25.02 -23.13 12.93
CA ASN A 12 -23.73 -23.23 12.24
C ASN A 12 -23.69 -22.41 10.95
N PHE A 13 -24.79 -22.39 10.19
CA PHE A 13 -24.89 -21.58 8.98
C PHE A 13 -24.88 -20.07 9.28
N ILE A 14 -25.57 -19.64 10.34
CA ILE A 14 -25.55 -18.24 10.80
C ILE A 14 -24.14 -17.83 11.23
N ILE A 15 -23.47 -18.66 12.04
CA ILE A 15 -22.10 -18.40 12.51
C ILE A 15 -21.13 -18.28 11.33
N LEU A 16 -21.24 -19.18 10.34
CA LEU A 16 -20.44 -19.12 9.12
C LEU A 16 -20.62 -17.79 8.39
N PHE A 17 -21.87 -17.35 8.21
CA PHE A 17 -22.17 -16.10 7.52
C PHE A 17 -21.62 -14.89 8.28
N ILE A 18 -21.75 -14.87 9.61
CA ILE A 18 -21.19 -13.83 10.46
C ILE A 18 -19.67 -13.73 10.29
N ILE A 19 -18.96 -14.86 10.34
CA ILE A 19 -17.49 -14.90 10.16
C ILE A 19 -17.10 -14.32 8.80
N ILE A 20 -17.81 -14.71 7.73
CA ILE A 20 -17.54 -14.23 6.38
C ILE A 20 -17.75 -12.70 6.30
N VAL A 21 -18.86 -12.18 6.84
CA VAL A 21 -19.14 -10.73 6.83
C VAL A 21 -18.08 -9.94 7.59
N PHE A 22 -17.68 -10.41 8.77
CA PHE A 22 -16.61 -9.75 9.54
C PHE A 22 -15.26 -9.80 8.82
N ALA A 23 -14.94 -10.91 8.16
CA ALA A 23 -13.74 -11.02 7.34
C ALA A 23 -13.76 -10.00 6.18
N PHE A 24 -14.89 -9.85 5.48
CA PHE A 24 -15.05 -8.85 4.43
C PHE A 24 -14.94 -7.41 4.97
N LEU A 25 -15.60 -7.10 6.09
CA LEU A 25 -15.51 -5.78 6.73
C LEU A 25 -14.07 -5.43 7.14
N ALA A 26 -13.37 -6.38 7.76
CA ALA A 26 -11.95 -6.22 8.11
C ALA A 26 -11.09 -6.00 6.85
N GLY A 27 -11.38 -6.71 5.76
CA GLY A 27 -10.74 -6.52 4.45
C GLY A 27 -10.93 -5.10 3.90
N ILE A 28 -12.16 -4.61 3.87
CA ILE A 28 -12.48 -3.26 3.36
C ILE A 28 -11.80 -2.18 4.20
N ILE A 29 -11.86 -2.26 5.53
CA ILE A 29 -11.21 -1.29 6.43
C ILE A 29 -9.70 -1.26 6.17
N SER A 30 -9.10 -2.43 6.05
CA SER A 30 -7.66 -2.56 5.82
C SER A 30 -7.26 -2.01 4.43
N TYR A 31 -8.07 -2.29 3.40
CA TYR A 31 -7.89 -1.75 2.05
C TYR A 31 -7.94 -0.22 2.04
N ASN A 32 -8.95 0.37 2.69
CA ASN A 32 -9.12 1.82 2.78
C ASN A 32 -7.95 2.50 3.48
N ARG A 33 -7.35 1.87 4.51
CA ARG A 33 -6.15 2.39 5.17
C ARG A 33 -4.97 2.46 4.21
N ALA A 34 -4.68 1.41 3.45
CA ALA A 34 -3.57 1.44 2.50
C ALA A 34 -3.79 2.36 1.30
N PHE A 35 -5.04 2.47 0.83
CA PHE A 35 -5.37 3.47 -0.19
C PHE A 35 -5.10 4.89 0.32
N LYS A 36 -5.46 5.19 1.58
CA LYS A 36 -5.13 6.47 2.23
C LYS A 36 -3.63 6.69 2.32
N VAL A 37 -2.85 5.68 2.71
CA VAL A 37 -1.37 5.72 2.75
C VAL A 37 -0.82 6.05 1.35
N ASN A 38 -1.22 5.30 0.33
CA ASN A 38 -0.79 5.53 -1.05
C ASN A 38 -1.14 6.94 -1.54
N SER A 39 -2.37 7.42 -1.26
CA SER A 39 -2.80 8.75 -1.66
C SER A 39 -1.93 9.83 -1.01
N ARG A 40 -1.56 9.69 0.27
CA ARG A 40 -0.64 10.63 0.93
C ARG A 40 0.74 10.65 0.29
N ILE A 41 1.28 9.47 -0.03
CA ILE A 41 2.58 9.35 -0.70
C ILE A 41 2.53 9.96 -2.11
N ILE A 42 1.49 9.66 -2.88
CA ILE A 42 1.27 10.21 -4.22
C ILE A 42 1.19 11.73 -4.16
N ASN A 43 0.39 12.29 -3.25
CA ASN A 43 0.24 13.73 -3.13
C ASN A 43 1.57 14.42 -2.78
N ALA A 44 2.39 13.83 -1.92
CA ALA A 44 3.72 14.35 -1.61
C ALA A 44 4.65 14.30 -2.83
N ILE A 45 4.65 13.21 -3.59
CA ILE A 45 5.45 13.09 -4.83
C ILE A 45 4.97 14.12 -5.87
N GLU A 46 3.67 14.29 -6.06
CA GLU A 46 3.12 15.24 -7.03
C GLU A 46 3.43 16.69 -6.63
N ARG A 47 3.27 17.04 -5.35
CA ARG A 47 3.51 18.38 -4.83
C ARG A 47 4.96 18.83 -4.99
N HIS A 48 5.91 17.90 -4.88
CA HIS A 48 7.34 18.17 -5.03
C HIS A 48 7.87 17.79 -6.41
N GLU A 49 6.98 17.57 -7.39
CA GLU A 49 7.31 17.25 -8.78
C GLU A 49 8.26 16.05 -8.93
N GLY A 50 8.15 15.08 -8.02
CA GLY A 50 8.91 13.83 -8.06
C GLY A 50 9.31 13.32 -6.69
N TYR A 51 9.96 12.15 -6.71
CA TYR A 51 10.48 11.52 -5.50
C TYR A 51 11.88 12.06 -5.17
N ASN A 52 11.90 13.19 -4.46
CA ASN A 52 13.11 13.90 -4.02
C ASN A 52 13.15 14.01 -2.48
N ARG A 53 14.17 14.69 -1.92
CA ARG A 53 14.34 14.79 -0.46
C ARG A 53 13.16 15.44 0.27
N TYR A 54 12.53 16.46 -0.34
CA TYR A 54 11.39 17.15 0.26
C TYR A 54 10.15 16.26 0.24
N ALA A 55 9.92 15.53 -0.85
CA ALA A 55 8.87 14.51 -0.92
C ALA A 55 9.08 13.44 0.15
N ILE A 56 10.32 12.95 0.30
CA ILE A 56 10.66 11.92 1.30
C ILE A 56 10.41 12.42 2.73
N GLU A 57 10.81 13.65 3.04
CA GLU A 57 10.58 14.24 4.36
C GLU A 57 9.08 14.40 4.66
N GLU A 58 8.30 14.92 3.71
CA GLU A 58 6.84 15.02 3.84
C GLU A 58 6.19 13.64 4.00
N ILE A 59 6.61 12.65 3.20
CA ILE A 59 6.14 11.26 3.30
C ILE A 59 6.42 10.72 4.71
N ASN A 60 7.66 10.83 5.20
CA ASN A 60 8.02 10.32 6.51
C ASN A 60 7.21 10.99 7.63
N ASN A 61 7.01 12.30 7.57
CA ASN A 61 6.20 13.04 8.55
C ASN A 61 4.73 12.58 8.51
N VAL A 62 4.14 12.45 7.32
CA VAL A 62 2.74 12.04 7.18
C VAL A 62 2.54 10.58 7.60
N LEU A 63 3.41 9.66 7.18
CA LEU A 63 3.34 8.25 7.53
C LEU A 63 3.54 8.02 9.03
N SER A 64 4.41 8.81 9.66
CA SER A 64 4.56 8.82 11.12
C SER A 64 3.29 9.30 11.82
N SER A 65 2.66 10.37 11.31
CA SER A 65 1.46 10.93 11.94
C SER A 65 0.24 9.99 11.91
N ILE A 66 0.17 9.10 10.92
CA ILE A 66 -0.91 8.11 10.78
C ILE A 66 -0.55 6.75 11.38
N GLY A 67 0.63 6.60 11.99
CA GLY A 67 1.08 5.35 12.59
C GLY A 67 1.25 4.21 11.59
N TYR A 68 1.73 4.51 10.37
CA TYR A 68 2.00 3.45 9.40
C TYR A 68 3.18 2.59 9.84
N ASN A 69 3.20 1.32 9.42
CA ASN A 69 4.20 0.37 9.88
C ASN A 69 5.61 0.78 9.46
N GLY A 70 6.51 0.82 10.45
CA GLY A 70 7.93 0.98 10.22
C GLY A 70 8.50 -0.20 9.42
N ALA A 71 9.56 0.05 8.66
CA ALA A 71 10.29 -1.00 7.96
C ALA A 71 11.60 -1.33 8.70
N ASP A 72 11.69 -2.53 9.27
CA ASP A 72 12.98 -3.06 9.76
C ASP A 72 13.88 -3.46 8.57
N THR A 73 13.28 -4.07 7.54
CA THR A 73 13.92 -4.37 6.26
C THR A 73 12.96 -4.06 5.12
N LEU A 74 13.36 -3.18 4.19
CA LEU A 74 12.55 -2.87 3.02
C LEU A 74 12.90 -3.83 1.86
N THR A 75 11.93 -4.63 1.43
CA THR A 75 12.06 -5.53 0.28
C THR A 75 11.04 -5.14 -0.78
N CYS A 76 11.51 -4.52 -1.86
CA CYS A 76 10.68 -4.10 -2.98
C CYS A 76 10.84 -5.05 -4.17
N PRO A 77 9.76 -5.72 -4.63
CA PRO A 77 9.84 -6.59 -5.80
C PRO A 77 10.13 -5.78 -7.07
N LYS A 78 10.99 -6.31 -7.95
CA LYS A 78 11.26 -5.68 -9.25
C LYS A 78 9.98 -5.66 -10.09
N LYS A 79 9.73 -4.54 -10.79
CA LYS A 79 8.61 -4.39 -11.72
C LYS A 79 9.14 -4.03 -13.11
N ASN A 80 8.71 -4.76 -14.14
CA ASN A 80 9.17 -4.56 -15.51
C ASN A 80 8.78 -3.17 -16.04
N GLY A 81 9.73 -2.44 -16.62
CA GLY A 81 9.52 -1.08 -17.13
C GLY A 81 9.44 0.00 -16.04
N TYR A 82 9.82 -0.33 -14.81
CA TYR A 82 9.84 0.59 -13.68
C TYR A 82 11.20 0.58 -12.99
N GLU A 83 11.74 1.76 -12.71
CA GLU A 83 12.95 1.98 -11.94
C GLU A 83 12.61 2.13 -10.46
N LEU A 84 13.15 1.28 -9.59
CA LEU A 84 12.97 1.40 -8.14
C LEU A 84 13.69 2.65 -7.62
N LYS A 85 12.98 3.51 -6.88
CA LYS A 85 13.52 4.75 -6.29
C LYS A 85 13.71 4.70 -4.78
N THR A 86 12.89 3.90 -4.09
CA THR A 86 13.09 3.58 -2.68
C THR A 86 14.36 2.76 -2.50
N THR A 87 15.25 3.23 -1.62
CA THR A 87 16.47 2.52 -1.22
C THR A 87 16.34 2.03 0.23
N ASN A 88 17.12 1.01 0.59
CA ASN A 88 17.15 0.45 1.95
C ASN A 88 17.90 1.31 2.97
N ALA A 89 18.18 2.58 2.63
CA ALA A 89 18.81 3.49 3.56
C ALA A 89 17.80 3.93 4.62
N ALA A 90 18.07 3.58 5.89
CA ALA A 90 17.25 3.93 7.05
C ALA A 90 17.05 5.45 7.23
N SER A 91 17.92 6.27 6.65
CA SER A 91 17.79 7.74 6.61
C SER A 91 16.68 8.22 5.69
N THR A 92 16.28 7.41 4.71
CA THR A 92 15.41 7.83 3.60
C THR A 92 14.03 7.20 3.72
N ASN A 93 13.94 5.92 4.08
CA ASN A 93 12.67 5.19 4.14
C ASN A 93 12.49 4.51 5.50
N LYS A 94 11.79 5.18 6.41
CA LYS A 94 11.47 4.65 7.75
C LYS A 94 10.29 3.69 7.75
N PHE A 95 9.54 3.63 6.66
CA PHE A 95 8.27 2.94 6.54
C PHE A 95 8.27 1.96 5.37
N GLU A 96 7.37 0.99 5.43
CA GLU A 96 7.34 -0.09 4.45
C GLU A 96 6.50 0.25 3.22
N TYR A 97 7.11 0.99 2.29
CA TYR A 97 6.52 1.29 0.99
C TYR A 97 7.57 1.26 -0.11
N CYS A 98 7.13 1.03 -1.34
CA CYS A 98 7.98 1.02 -2.52
C CYS A 98 7.51 2.08 -3.51
N VAL A 99 8.45 2.90 -3.97
CA VAL A 99 8.22 3.88 -5.03
C VAL A 99 9.01 3.47 -6.26
N TYR A 100 8.32 3.38 -7.38
CA TYR A 100 8.91 3.10 -8.67
C TYR A 100 8.64 4.25 -9.63
N ARG A 101 9.61 4.58 -10.49
CA ARG A 101 9.49 5.60 -11.53
C ARG A 101 9.44 4.93 -12.90
N ARG A 102 8.53 5.35 -13.75
CA ARG A 102 8.53 5.03 -15.18
C ARG A 102 8.61 6.32 -15.97
N ARG A 103 9.65 6.45 -16.80
CA ARG A 103 9.73 7.50 -17.81
C ARG A 103 8.95 7.05 -19.03
N GLU A 104 8.16 7.95 -19.61
CA GLU A 104 7.48 7.69 -20.87
C GLU A 104 8.40 8.06 -22.03
N GLU A 105 8.65 7.10 -22.92
CA GLU A 105 9.52 7.29 -24.08
C GLU A 105 9.04 8.47 -24.94
N ASN A 106 9.99 9.23 -25.49
CA ASN A 106 9.74 10.41 -26.34
C ASN A 106 8.87 11.51 -25.68
N THR A 107 8.80 11.55 -24.35
CA THR A 107 8.10 12.61 -23.63
C THR A 107 8.89 13.11 -22.43
N ALA A 108 8.67 14.36 -22.04
CA ALA A 108 9.20 14.92 -20.79
C ALA A 108 8.34 14.52 -19.57
N TYR A 109 7.72 13.34 -19.57
CA TYR A 109 6.87 12.88 -18.47
C TYR A 109 7.45 11.69 -17.71
N SER A 110 7.28 11.74 -16.39
CA SER A 110 7.46 10.59 -15.50
C SER A 110 6.15 10.27 -14.79
N THR A 111 5.85 8.98 -14.66
CA THR A 111 4.79 8.48 -13.77
C THR A 111 5.43 7.70 -12.64
N TYR A 112 4.94 7.87 -11.42
CA TYR A 112 5.36 7.08 -10.27
C TYR A 112 4.31 6.04 -9.89
N LEU A 113 4.76 4.86 -9.52
CA LEU A 113 3.96 3.78 -8.96
C LEU A 113 4.35 3.63 -7.50
N VAL A 114 3.39 3.79 -6.60
CA VAL A 114 3.57 3.59 -5.17
C VAL A 114 2.93 2.27 -4.79
N THR A 115 3.63 1.46 -3.99
CA THR A 115 3.11 0.21 -3.43
C THR A 115 3.29 0.22 -1.92
N SER A 116 2.19 0.21 -1.18
CA SER A 116 2.16 0.01 0.27
C SER A 116 1.64 -1.39 0.59
N TYR A 117 1.82 -1.81 1.84
CA TYR A 117 1.41 -3.11 2.33
C TYR A 117 0.40 -3.00 3.46
N ILE A 118 -0.58 -3.91 3.43
CA ILE A 118 -1.52 -4.17 4.51
C ILE A 118 -1.10 -5.44 5.21
N TYR A 119 -1.13 -5.39 6.54
CA TYR A 119 -0.98 -6.55 7.39
C TYR A 119 -2.32 -6.89 7.99
N MET A 120 -2.87 -8.04 7.59
CA MET A 120 -4.08 -8.58 8.19
C MET A 120 -3.71 -9.82 9.00
N ASN A 121 -4.04 -9.79 10.29
CA ASN A 121 -3.99 -10.96 11.15
C ASN A 121 -5.39 -11.59 11.17
N VAL A 122 -5.49 -12.80 10.63
CA VAL A 122 -6.75 -13.57 10.63
C VAL A 122 -6.68 -14.56 11.79
N PRO A 123 -7.51 -14.42 12.83
CA PRO A 123 -7.39 -15.22 14.06
C PRO A 123 -7.61 -16.74 13.87
N LEU A 124 -8.08 -17.17 12.70
CA LEU A 124 -8.30 -18.59 12.37
C LEU A 124 -7.19 -19.19 11.48
N VAL A 125 -6.32 -18.36 10.92
CA VAL A 125 -5.24 -18.77 10.02
C VAL A 125 -3.96 -18.20 10.59
N ASN A 126 -3.06 -19.05 11.07
CA ASN A 126 -1.80 -18.65 11.73
C ASN A 126 -0.80 -17.87 10.83
N ASN A 127 -1.25 -17.35 9.67
CA ASN A 127 -0.45 -16.55 8.76
C ASN A 127 -0.93 -15.09 8.74
N LEU A 128 0.02 -14.17 8.90
CA LEU A 128 -0.15 -12.77 8.54
C LEU A 128 -0.22 -12.65 7.02
N PHE A 129 -1.35 -12.15 6.51
CA PHE A 129 -1.47 -11.84 5.10
C PHE A 129 -0.89 -10.46 4.83
N LYS A 130 0.15 -10.43 3.99
CA LYS A 130 0.75 -9.20 3.45
C LYS A 130 0.17 -8.91 2.07
N ILE A 131 -0.75 -7.95 1.99
CA ILE A 131 -1.44 -7.62 0.74
C ILE A 131 -0.84 -6.33 0.15
N PRO A 132 -0.26 -6.36 -1.06
CA PRO A 132 0.25 -5.16 -1.73
C PRO A 132 -0.88 -4.33 -2.31
N VAL A 133 -0.91 -3.03 -2.02
CA VAL A 133 -1.83 -2.06 -2.62
C VAL A 133 -1.02 -1.08 -3.45
N SER A 134 -1.30 -1.03 -4.76
CA SER A 134 -0.56 -0.19 -5.70
C SER A 134 -1.43 0.96 -6.21
N SER A 135 -0.83 2.14 -6.33
CA SER A 135 -1.48 3.34 -6.87
C SER A 135 -0.47 4.13 -7.71
N ARG A 136 -0.95 4.87 -8.71
CA ARG A 136 -0.11 5.64 -9.63
C ARG A 136 -0.34 7.13 -9.43
N THR A 137 0.71 7.92 -9.60
CA THR A 137 0.62 9.39 -9.72
C THR A 137 0.06 9.77 -11.09
N ASN A 138 -0.37 11.02 -11.21
CA ASN A 138 -0.50 11.69 -12.50
C ASN A 138 0.87 11.83 -13.18
N ARG A 139 0.85 12.27 -14.45
CA ARG A 139 2.05 12.56 -15.23
C ARG A 139 2.73 13.79 -14.63
N ILE A 140 4.00 13.65 -14.26
CA ILE A 140 4.83 14.73 -13.73
C ILE A 140 5.83 15.15 -14.81
N TYR A 141 5.92 16.45 -15.07
CA TYR A 141 6.86 17.00 -16.05
C TYR A 141 8.30 16.95 -15.53
N ILE A 142 9.24 16.63 -16.40
CA ILE A 142 10.67 16.62 -16.12
C ILE A 142 11.25 17.91 -16.71
N PHE A 143 11.66 18.85 -15.84
CA PHE A 143 12.21 20.15 -16.27
C PHE A 143 13.73 20.12 -16.55
N SER A 144 14.36 18.95 -16.62
CA SER A 144 15.80 18.82 -16.88
C SER A 144 16.16 19.17 -18.32
N SER A 145 17.26 19.90 -18.52
CA SER A 145 17.78 20.35 -19.83
C SER A 145 18.34 19.24 -20.73
N GLU A 146 18.21 17.97 -20.34
CA GLU A 146 18.66 16.79 -21.11
C GLU A 146 17.68 16.34 -22.21
N TYR A 147 16.56 17.06 -22.40
CA TYR A 147 15.59 16.81 -23.46
C TYR A 147 15.52 17.98 -24.45
N LYS A 148 16.68 18.40 -24.96
CA LYS A 148 16.80 19.28 -26.13
C LYS A 148 17.37 18.50 -27.31
#